data_AF-A0A6H0XPF9-F1
#
_entry.id   AF-A0A6H0XPF9-F1
#
_cell.length_a   1.000
_cell.length_b   1.000
_cell.length_c   1.000
_cell.angle_alpha   90.00
_cell.angle_beta   90.00
_cell.angle_gamma   90.00
#
_symmetry.space_group_name_H-M   'P 1'
#
loop_
_entity.id
_entity.type
_entity.pdbx_description
1 polymer ?
#
loop_
_entity_poly.entity_id
_entity_poly.type
_entity_poly.pdbx_seq_one_letter_code
_entity_poly.pdbx_strand_id
1 'polypeptide(L)'
;MRSIALAALFNAASITNALYFSISSLTANDIFQPVESHNITFTVSDPTAVFEQGGSGAADCAVAWMACDIPSCWKKCSANAYYTRITSETYKGADNFSLDIWQEFVYELANHNNATISITEEGAYTCTRDERSTVCMLENMQSVNRTLQTYYGGASPPGAIC
;
A
#
# COMPACT_ATOMS: atom_id res chain seq x y z
N MET A 1 -55.87 -23.16 -22.69
CA MET A 1 -55.03 -23.13 -21.47
C MET A 1 -53.61 -22.75 -21.86
N ARG A 2 -53.00 -21.89 -21.04
CA ARG A 2 -51.75 -21.16 -21.25
C ARG A 2 -50.53 -22.10 -21.24
N SER A 3 -49.47 -21.72 -21.95
CA SER A 3 -48.10 -21.91 -21.45
C SER A 3 -47.18 -20.86 -22.07
N ILE A 4 -46.81 -19.87 -21.26
CA ILE A 4 -45.73 -18.91 -21.55
C ILE A 4 -44.47 -19.54 -20.94
N ALA A 5 -43.50 -19.91 -21.77
CA ALA A 5 -42.20 -20.35 -21.30
C ALA A 5 -41.37 -19.12 -20.90
N LEU A 6 -41.10 -18.97 -19.61
CA LEU A 6 -40.22 -17.95 -19.05
C LEU A 6 -38.78 -18.45 -19.15
N ALA A 7 -38.00 -17.96 -20.12
CA ALA A 7 -36.56 -18.22 -20.17
C ALA A 7 -35.86 -17.28 -19.18
N ALA A 8 -35.43 -17.81 -18.03
CA ALA A 8 -34.59 -17.08 -17.10
C ALA A 8 -33.16 -17.00 -17.66
N LEU A 9 -32.75 -15.79 -18.07
CA LEU A 9 -31.35 -15.46 -18.33
C LEU A 9 -30.62 -15.36 -16.99
N PHE A 10 -29.85 -16.39 -16.64
CA PHE A 10 -28.86 -16.29 -15.57
C PHE A 10 -27.69 -15.45 -16.07
N ASN A 11 -27.70 -14.16 -15.76
CA ASN A 11 -26.46 -13.36 -15.80
C ASN A 11 -25.58 -13.84 -14.65
N ALA A 12 -24.66 -14.78 -14.93
CA ALA A 12 -23.56 -15.05 -14.04
C ALA A 12 -22.65 -13.81 -14.04
N ALA A 13 -22.84 -12.93 -13.06
CA ALA A 13 -21.84 -11.93 -12.73
C ALA A 13 -20.62 -12.66 -12.19
N SER A 14 -19.60 -12.85 -13.01
CA SER A 14 -18.27 -13.23 -12.53
C SER A 14 -17.73 -12.07 -11.71
N ILE A 15 -17.90 -12.12 -10.39
CA ILE A 15 -17.15 -11.25 -9.47
C ILE A 15 -15.71 -11.72 -9.56
N THR A 16 -14.92 -11.14 -10.45
CA THR A 16 -13.47 -11.20 -10.32
C THR A 16 -13.16 -10.38 -9.07
N ASN A 17 -12.82 -11.04 -7.96
CA ASN A 17 -12.20 -10.35 -6.82
C ASN A 17 -10.91 -9.75 -7.35
N ALA A 18 -10.93 -8.47 -7.75
CA ALA A 18 -9.73 -7.78 -8.14
C ALA A 18 -8.83 -7.80 -6.91
N LEU A 19 -7.63 -8.38 -7.01
CA LEU A 19 -6.67 -8.37 -5.92
C LEU A 19 -6.15 -6.94 -5.73
N TYR A 20 -6.08 -6.47 -4.49
CA TYR A 20 -5.58 -5.11 -4.20
C TYR A 20 -4.91 -5.03 -2.83
N PHE A 21 -3.94 -4.11 -2.73
CA PHE A 21 -3.52 -3.62 -1.43
C PHE A 21 -4.43 -2.49 -0.97
N SER A 22 -4.83 -2.55 0.29
CA SER A 22 -5.54 -1.51 1.02
C SER A 22 -4.59 -0.85 2.01
N ILE A 23 -4.25 0.41 1.77
CA ILE A 23 -3.54 1.26 2.74
C ILE A 23 -4.58 2.01 3.57
N SER A 24 -4.50 1.93 4.89
CA SER A 24 -5.30 2.71 5.83
C SER A 24 -4.41 3.36 6.90
N SER A 25 -4.98 4.26 7.70
CA SER A 25 -4.28 4.94 8.81
C SER A 25 -2.98 5.63 8.38
N LEU A 26 -2.88 6.04 7.10
CA LEU A 26 -1.68 6.68 6.56
C LEU A 26 -1.48 8.04 7.21
N THR A 27 -0.30 8.23 7.77
CA THR A 27 0.22 9.50 8.27
C THR A 27 1.60 9.71 7.68
N ALA A 28 1.85 10.89 7.12
CA ALA A 28 3.18 11.35 6.72
C ALA A 28 3.50 12.64 7.46
N ASN A 29 4.73 12.76 7.93
CA ASN A 29 5.22 13.91 8.68
C ASN A 29 6.59 14.32 8.17
N ASP A 30 6.70 15.57 7.75
CA ASP A 30 7.96 16.26 7.52
C ASP A 30 8.19 17.26 8.64
N ILE A 31 9.35 17.19 9.28
CA ILE A 31 9.82 18.18 10.23
C ILE A 31 11.01 18.88 9.59
N PHE A 32 11.01 20.21 9.56
CA PHE A 32 12.09 21.04 9.03
C PHE A 32 12.92 21.71 10.13
N GLN A 33 12.37 21.82 11.35
CA GLN A 33 13.03 22.44 12.50
C GLN A 33 12.72 21.69 13.82
N PRO A 34 13.69 21.55 14.75
CA PRO A 34 15.07 22.03 14.66
C PRO A 34 15.99 21.12 13.85
N VAL A 35 15.57 19.89 13.56
CA VAL A 35 16.33 18.90 12.79
C VAL A 35 15.40 18.32 11.74
N GLU A 36 15.86 18.31 10.50
CA GLU A 36 15.10 17.76 9.38
C GLU A 36 14.88 16.25 9.55
N SER A 37 13.63 15.81 9.54
CA SER A 37 13.27 14.40 9.64
C SER A 37 11.94 14.12 8.98
N HIS A 38 11.79 12.89 8.52
CA HIS A 38 10.64 12.44 7.76
C HIS A 38 10.15 11.11 8.32
N ASN A 39 8.84 10.94 8.38
CA ASN A 39 8.23 9.70 8.85
C ASN A 39 6.92 9.44 8.12
N ILE A 40 6.76 8.23 7.59
CA ILE A 40 5.52 7.74 7.00
C ILE A 40 5.13 6.47 7.72
N THR A 41 3.91 6.43 8.25
CA THR A 41 3.32 5.27 8.92
C THR A 41 1.97 4.95 8.32
N PHE A 42 1.67 3.68 8.12
CA PHE A 42 0.38 3.22 7.61
C PHE A 42 0.14 1.75 7.94
N THR A 43 -1.10 1.31 7.78
CA THR A 43 -1.47 -0.10 7.82
C THR A 43 -1.75 -0.58 6.40
N VAL A 44 -1.18 -1.72 6.01
CA VAL A 44 -1.44 -2.37 4.73
C VAL A 44 -2.14 -3.71 4.94
N SER A 45 -3.06 -4.06 4.06
CA SER A 45 -3.60 -5.42 3.92
C SER A 45 -3.89 -5.75 2.47
N ASP A 46 -3.95 -7.03 2.12
CA ASP A 46 -4.65 -7.53 0.94
C ASP A 46 -5.92 -8.23 1.41
N PRO A 47 -7.08 -7.54 1.49
CA PRO A 47 -8.31 -8.11 2.04
C PRO A 47 -8.82 -9.34 1.27
N THR A 48 -8.34 -9.52 0.04
CA THR A 48 -8.73 -10.58 -0.87
C THR A 48 -7.76 -11.76 -0.89
N ALA A 49 -6.57 -11.60 -0.29
CA ALA A 49 -5.57 -12.65 -0.24
C ALA A 49 -6.07 -13.86 0.53
N VAL A 50 -5.99 -15.02 -0.12
CA VAL A 50 -6.09 -16.32 0.55
C VAL A 50 -4.79 -16.61 1.32
N PHE A 51 -4.82 -17.61 2.19
CA PHE A 51 -3.68 -17.96 3.02
C PHE A 51 -2.40 -18.20 2.19
N GLU A 52 -2.52 -18.90 1.06
CA GLU A 52 -1.42 -19.23 0.15
C GLU A 52 -0.70 -17.97 -0.38
N GLN A 53 -1.42 -16.85 -0.49
CA GLN A 53 -0.94 -15.57 -1.05
C GLN A 53 -0.36 -14.62 0.01
N GLY A 54 -0.15 -15.08 1.25
CA GLY A 54 0.27 -14.22 2.36
C GLY A 54 -0.85 -13.92 3.36
N GLY A 55 -2.08 -14.32 3.05
CA GLY A 55 -3.27 -14.11 3.87
C GLY A 55 -3.75 -12.65 3.89
N SER A 56 -4.98 -12.45 4.36
CA SER A 56 -5.62 -11.14 4.44
C SER A 56 -5.25 -10.32 5.69
N GLY A 57 -4.23 -10.75 6.42
CA GLY A 57 -3.75 -10.08 7.62
C GLY A 57 -3.24 -8.68 7.32
N ALA A 58 -3.60 -7.73 8.18
CA ALA A 58 -3.07 -6.37 8.13
C ALA A 58 -1.69 -6.28 8.81
N ALA A 59 -0.85 -5.37 8.33
CA ALA A 59 0.50 -5.12 8.82
C ALA A 59 0.75 -3.62 8.98
N ASP A 60 1.38 -3.21 10.07
CA ASP A 60 1.78 -1.82 10.25
C ASP A 60 3.17 -1.59 9.67
N CYS A 61 3.28 -0.60 8.79
CA CYS A 61 4.48 -0.24 8.08
C CYS A 61 4.96 1.15 8.53
N ALA A 62 6.29 1.32 8.61
CA ALA A 62 6.91 2.59 8.93
C ALA A 62 8.18 2.79 8.10
N VAL A 63 8.32 3.97 7.50
CA VAL A 63 9.54 4.41 6.83
C VAL A 63 9.91 5.77 7.42
N ALA A 64 11.07 5.85 8.05
CA ALA A 64 11.58 7.08 8.64
C ALA A 64 13.04 7.31 8.28
N TRP A 65 13.42 8.56 8.08
CA TRP A 65 14.78 8.97 7.80
C TRP A 65 15.05 10.39 8.29
N MET A 66 16.33 10.73 8.37
CA MET A 66 16.81 12.05 8.74
C MET A 66 17.46 12.70 7.53
N ALA A 67 17.35 14.03 7.44
CA ALA A 67 17.89 14.82 6.33
C ALA A 67 17.41 14.31 4.95
N CYS A 68 18.16 14.63 3.90
CA CYS A 68 17.71 14.46 2.51
C CYS A 68 17.88 13.04 1.95
N ASP A 69 18.51 12.11 2.68
CA ASP A 69 18.84 10.77 2.18
C ASP A 69 17.67 9.79 2.40
N ILE A 70 16.79 9.71 1.39
CA ILE A 70 15.64 8.80 1.39
C ILE A 70 16.12 7.33 1.37
N PRO A 71 15.62 6.46 2.25
CA PRO A 71 15.98 5.04 2.24
C PRO A 71 15.59 4.36 0.94
N SER A 72 16.56 3.72 0.26
CA SER A 72 16.34 2.98 -0.99
C SER A 72 16.04 1.49 -0.80
N CYS A 73 16.17 1.01 0.43
CA CYS A 73 16.02 -0.39 0.80
C CYS A 73 14.58 -0.70 1.27
N TRP A 74 14.18 -1.97 1.13
CA TRP A 74 12.91 -2.50 1.61
C TRP A 74 12.90 -2.58 3.13
N LYS A 75 11.87 -2.01 3.76
CA LYS A 75 11.59 -2.11 5.18
C LYS A 75 10.48 -3.13 5.43
N LYS A 76 10.72 -4.05 6.35
CA LYS A 76 9.72 -5.04 6.77
C LYS A 76 8.68 -4.41 7.70
N CYS A 77 7.41 -4.79 7.54
CA CYS A 77 6.29 -4.33 8.39
C CYS A 77 6.09 -5.23 9.64
N SER A 78 5.30 -4.78 10.62
CA SER A 78 5.25 -5.28 12.02
C SER A 78 4.87 -6.75 12.18
N ALA A 79 3.94 -7.25 11.36
CA ALA A 79 3.54 -8.65 11.30
C ALA A 79 3.06 -8.94 9.88
N ASN A 80 3.38 -10.13 9.34
CA ASN A 80 3.12 -10.58 7.96
C ASN A 80 4.27 -10.29 6.97
N ALA A 81 4.16 -10.89 5.77
CA ALA A 81 5.14 -10.88 4.71
C ALA A 81 5.18 -9.59 3.89
N TYR A 82 4.80 -8.44 4.48
CA TYR A 82 4.81 -7.16 3.79
C TYR A 82 6.12 -6.42 3.99
N TYR A 83 6.53 -5.77 2.90
CA TYR A 83 7.65 -4.86 2.86
C TYR A 83 7.21 -3.59 2.15
N THR A 84 7.82 -2.47 2.52
CA THR A 84 7.59 -1.19 1.86
C THR A 84 8.88 -0.41 1.70
N ARG A 85 8.89 0.48 0.73
CA ARG A 85 9.88 1.55 0.59
C ARG A 85 9.25 2.74 -0.12
N ILE A 86 9.93 3.87 -0.09
CA ILE A 86 9.61 4.98 -0.96
C ILE A 86 10.05 4.63 -2.39
N THR A 87 9.16 4.83 -3.35
CA THR A 87 9.50 4.66 -4.76
C THR A 87 10.60 5.68 -5.12
N SER A 88 11.67 5.20 -5.74
CA SER A 88 12.86 6.01 -6.04
C SER A 88 12.50 7.30 -6.79
N GLU A 89 13.08 8.42 -6.36
CA GLU A 89 12.91 9.76 -6.96
C GLU A 89 11.47 10.33 -6.94
N THR A 90 10.55 9.73 -6.16
CA THR A 90 9.16 10.21 -6.10
C THR A 90 8.84 11.12 -4.92
N TYR A 91 9.65 11.11 -3.85
CA TYR A 91 9.38 11.91 -2.66
C TYR A 91 9.63 13.40 -2.93
N LYS A 92 8.58 14.20 -2.78
CA LYS A 92 8.65 15.66 -2.86
C LYS A 92 8.25 16.33 -1.54
N GLY A 93 7.62 15.59 -0.64
CA GLY A 93 7.17 16.00 0.68
C GLY A 93 6.13 15.02 1.22
N ALA A 94 5.71 15.23 2.46
CA ALA A 94 4.65 14.46 3.13
C ALA A 94 3.30 14.54 2.39
N ASP A 95 3.13 15.51 1.50
CA ASP A 95 1.94 15.70 0.67
C ASP A 95 2.04 15.09 -0.73
N ASN A 96 3.23 14.60 -1.15
CA ASN A 96 3.47 14.07 -2.49
C ASN A 96 4.62 13.07 -2.52
N PHE A 97 4.27 11.78 -2.62
CA PHE A 97 5.23 10.68 -2.71
C PHE A 97 4.59 9.43 -3.32
N SER A 98 5.40 8.41 -3.62
CA SER A 98 4.88 7.08 -3.94
C SER A 98 5.51 6.03 -3.03
N LEU A 99 4.70 5.03 -2.67
CA LEU A 99 5.14 3.85 -1.91
C LEU A 99 5.16 2.65 -2.82
N ASP A 100 6.25 1.89 -2.76
CA ASP A 100 6.22 0.51 -3.23
C ASP A 100 5.80 -0.39 -2.06
N ILE A 101 4.91 -1.33 -2.33
CA ILE A 101 4.48 -2.37 -1.39
C ILE A 101 4.75 -3.71 -2.05
N TRP A 102 5.30 -4.62 -1.26
CA TRP A 102 5.60 -5.99 -1.64
C TRP A 102 5.03 -6.95 -0.59
N GLN A 103 4.38 -8.04 -1.01
CA GLN A 103 3.89 -9.12 -0.13
C GLN A 103 4.38 -10.48 -0.63
N GLU A 104 5.06 -11.26 0.20
CA GLU A 104 5.47 -12.65 -0.13
C GLU A 104 4.32 -13.66 0.08
N PHE A 105 4.28 -14.70 -0.75
CA PHE A 105 3.36 -15.83 -0.58
C PHE A 105 3.89 -16.76 0.52
N VAL A 106 2.98 -17.40 1.28
CA VAL A 106 3.37 -18.24 2.43
C VAL A 106 4.08 -19.52 2.01
N TYR A 107 3.60 -20.17 0.94
CA TYR A 107 4.13 -21.47 0.49
C TYR A 107 5.08 -21.38 -0.70
N GLU A 108 5.08 -20.23 -1.38
CA GLU A 108 5.91 -19.99 -2.55
C GLU A 108 6.63 -18.67 -2.33
N LEU A 109 7.67 -18.65 -1.48
CA LEU A 109 8.48 -17.44 -1.19
C LEU A 109 9.02 -16.76 -2.46
N ALA A 110 9.03 -17.50 -3.56
CA ALA A 110 9.38 -17.02 -4.88
C ALA A 110 8.31 -16.10 -5.53
N ASN A 111 7.05 -16.26 -5.15
CA ASN A 111 5.92 -15.51 -5.67
C ASN A 111 5.56 -14.37 -4.74
N HIS A 112 5.09 -13.30 -5.34
CA HIS A 112 4.73 -12.12 -4.58
C HIS A 112 3.76 -11.20 -5.32
N ASN A 113 3.13 -10.34 -4.55
CA ASN A 113 2.31 -9.23 -5.05
C ASN A 113 3.08 -7.91 -4.84
N ASN A 114 3.06 -7.04 -5.86
CA ASN A 114 3.57 -5.67 -5.74
C ASN A 114 2.53 -4.64 -6.17
N ALA A 115 2.63 -3.44 -5.59
CA ALA A 115 2.01 -2.26 -6.15
C ALA A 115 2.85 -1.02 -5.86
N THR A 116 2.78 -0.04 -6.75
CA THR A 116 3.23 1.32 -6.48
C THR A 116 2.01 2.20 -6.27
N ILE A 117 1.99 2.95 -5.17
CA ILE A 117 0.84 3.74 -4.73
C ILE A 117 1.27 5.19 -4.65
N SER A 118 0.79 6.01 -5.58
CA SER A 118 0.97 7.46 -5.52
C SER A 118 0.03 8.09 -4.50
N ILE A 119 0.62 8.88 -3.61
CA ILE A 119 -0.02 9.65 -2.55
C ILE A 119 0.16 11.12 -2.89
N THR A 120 -0.95 11.82 -3.02
CA THR A 120 -1.03 13.26 -3.25
C THR A 120 -2.12 13.85 -2.35
N GLU A 121 -1.98 15.09 -1.90
CA GLU A 121 -3.02 15.80 -1.16
C GLU A 121 -4.26 16.03 -2.04
N GLU A 122 -5.19 15.07 -2.02
CA GLU A 122 -6.48 15.14 -2.70
C GLU A 122 -7.54 14.37 -1.91
N GLY A 123 -8.74 14.95 -1.82
CA GLY A 123 -9.91 14.30 -1.21
C GLY A 123 -9.69 13.92 0.25
N ALA A 124 -9.46 12.63 0.49
CA ALA A 124 -9.36 12.01 1.81
C ALA A 124 -8.00 12.16 2.50
N TYR A 125 -6.98 12.60 1.77
CA TYR A 125 -5.64 12.79 2.29
C TYR A 125 -5.38 14.28 2.44
N THR A 126 -5.35 14.77 3.68
CA THR A 126 -5.31 16.21 3.96
C THR A 126 -4.11 16.57 4.82
N CYS A 127 -3.54 17.76 4.58
CA CYS A 127 -2.32 18.21 5.24
C CYS A 127 -2.54 19.45 6.09
N THR A 128 -1.95 19.44 7.28
CA THR A 128 -1.74 20.63 8.11
C THR A 128 -0.29 21.07 7.96
N ARG A 129 -0.08 22.37 7.71
CA ARG A 129 1.24 22.95 7.47
C ARG A 129 1.49 24.11 8.42
N ASP A 130 2.68 24.15 8.99
CA ASP A 130 3.22 25.30 9.69
C ASP A 130 4.67 25.57 9.27
N GLU A 131 5.34 26.52 9.91
CA GLU A 131 6.73 26.90 9.58
C GLU A 131 7.76 25.83 9.94
N ARG A 132 7.39 24.80 10.72
CA ARG A 132 8.30 23.80 11.28
C ARG A 132 8.02 22.40 10.78
N SER A 133 6.81 22.13 10.30
CA SER A 133 6.38 20.81 9.89
C SER A 133 5.22 20.81 8.91
N THR A 134 5.12 19.72 8.16
CA THR A 134 3.94 19.33 7.39
C THR A 134 3.47 17.97 7.86
N VAL A 135 2.21 17.86 8.27
CA VAL A 135 1.60 16.60 8.69
C VAL A 135 0.41 16.31 7.80
N CYS A 136 0.45 15.19 7.09
CA CYS A 136 -0.59 14.73 6.19
C CYS A 136 -1.19 13.41 6.68
N MET A 137 -2.52 13.28 6.65
CA MET A 137 -3.19 12.08 7.14
C MET A 137 -4.40 11.69 6.28
N LEU A 138 -4.67 10.38 6.20
CA LEU A 138 -5.93 9.87 5.66
C LEU A 138 -7.06 10.10 6.67
N GLU A 139 -8.12 10.79 6.26
CA GLU A 139 -9.29 11.08 7.07
C GLU A 139 -10.16 9.84 7.30
N ASN A 140 -10.73 9.72 8.51
CA ASN A 140 -11.91 8.89 8.85
C ASN A 140 -11.97 7.46 8.26
N MET A 141 -11.15 6.53 8.76
CA MET A 141 -11.18 5.10 8.36
C MET A 141 -11.07 4.85 6.85
N GLN A 142 -10.66 5.86 6.07
CA GLN A 142 -10.53 5.71 4.63
C GLN A 142 -9.31 4.87 4.30
N SER A 143 -9.40 4.23 3.13
CA SER A 143 -8.30 3.46 2.58
C SER A 143 -8.03 3.85 1.15
N VAL A 144 -6.75 3.81 0.78
CA VAL A 144 -6.29 3.90 -0.59
C VAL A 144 -6.09 2.49 -1.09
N ASN A 145 -6.90 2.09 -2.07
CA ASN A 145 -6.82 0.77 -2.67
C ASN A 145 -6.06 0.84 -4.00
N ARG A 146 -5.14 -0.11 -4.22
CA ARG A 146 -4.44 -0.25 -5.50
C ARG A 146 -4.40 -1.69 -5.94
N THR A 147 -4.76 -1.90 -7.21
CA THR A 147 -4.64 -3.19 -7.87
C THR A 147 -3.21 -3.66 -7.82
N LEU A 148 -3.01 -4.92 -7.46
CA LEU A 148 -1.69 -5.51 -7.39
C LEU A 148 -1.25 -6.14 -8.71
N GLN A 149 0.05 -6.24 -8.88
CA GLN A 149 0.69 -7.03 -9.91
C GLN A 149 1.29 -8.27 -9.25
N THR A 150 0.88 -9.45 -9.72
CA THR A 150 1.41 -10.73 -9.23
C THR A 150 2.60 -11.16 -10.06
N TYR A 151 3.65 -11.61 -9.37
CA TYR A 151 4.87 -12.11 -9.96
C TYR A 151 5.07 -13.57 -9.55
N TYR A 152 5.35 -14.42 -10.54
CA TYR A 152 5.61 -15.84 -10.34
C TYR A 152 7.08 -16.17 -10.61
N GLY A 153 7.66 -17.08 -9.82
CA GLY A 153 8.95 -17.71 -10.16
C GLY A 153 10.21 -17.07 -9.57
N GLY A 154 10.14 -16.27 -8.51
CA GLY A 154 11.28 -16.12 -7.61
C GLY A 154 12.05 -14.82 -7.61
N ALA A 155 11.74 -13.90 -8.51
CA ALA A 155 12.46 -12.64 -8.54
C ALA A 155 11.93 -11.71 -7.46
N SER A 156 12.57 -11.64 -6.28
CA SER A 156 12.28 -10.54 -5.34
C SER A 156 12.39 -9.20 -6.06
N PRO A 157 11.56 -8.20 -5.70
CA PRO A 157 11.70 -6.86 -6.27
C PRO A 157 13.14 -6.37 -6.07
N PRO A 158 13.76 -5.75 -7.08
CA PRO A 158 15.14 -5.31 -6.97
C PRO A 158 15.31 -4.32 -5.81
N GLY A 159 16.32 -4.54 -4.97
CA GLY A 159 16.64 -3.69 -3.81
C GLY A 159 17.11 -4.51 -2.62
N ALA A 160 17.93 -3.91 -1.75
CA ALA A 160 18.34 -4.53 -0.49
C ALA A 160 17.18 -4.47 0.53
N ILE A 161 17.12 -5.43 1.44
CA ILE A 161 16.31 -5.33 2.66
C ILE A 161 17.13 -4.61 3.73
N CYS A 162 16.47 -3.74 4.50
CA CYS A 162 16.99 -3.15 5.71
C CYS A 162 16.04 -3.42 6.90
#